data_AF-A0A4R9LVF5-F1
#
_entry.id   AF-A0A4R9LVF5-F1
#
_cell.length_a   1.000
_cell.length_b   1.000
_cell.length_c   1.000
_cell.angle_alpha   90.00
_cell.angle_beta   90.00
_cell.angle_gamma   90.00
#
_symmetry.space_group_name_H-M   'P 1'
#
loop_
_entity.id
_entity.type
_entity.pdbx_description
1 polymer ?
#
loop_
_entity_poly.entity_id
_entity_poly.type
_entity_poly.pdbx_seq_one_letter_code
_entity_poly.pdbx_strand_id
1 'polypeptide(L)'
;MSLKSKRLGTLADIYQSENLDGTIRTIKLDRIEPSEHQPRQERKKGIDELAASLKADGLLQPIVVSKGRGDGNYKIIAGERRFHAAKSLGWLEIECKILDRPQNEIYKLAIIENLQRENLSPYEEVEALVFLKSAHNYTDADLGDMFGKSRSYMSEVLSIAGMEKKDLDRCRSLDIQNKNLLVQAAQASKKGALSDFLDLYSKGQLKTVRDAKDFNKQSTEKPIESQRKLPSHYKLKRSGNSIIIQSEDEILLGEILKFIRKEISKKFGDSAIT
;
A
#
# COMPACT_ATOMS: atom_id res chain seq x y z
N MET A 1 -33.83 11.47 -57.33
CA MET A 1 -32.67 11.35 -56.43
C MET A 1 -33.18 10.95 -55.05
N SER A 2 -32.67 9.82 -54.55
CA SER A 2 -33.21 9.06 -53.41
C SER A 2 -32.95 9.74 -52.06
N LEU A 3 -34.01 9.93 -51.28
CA LEU A 3 -33.99 10.28 -49.86
C LEU A 3 -33.39 9.08 -49.09
N LYS A 4 -32.12 9.18 -48.69
CA LYS A 4 -31.50 8.17 -47.80
C LYS A 4 -32.11 8.27 -46.41
N SER A 5 -32.93 7.27 -46.10
CA SER A 5 -33.39 6.88 -44.77
C SER A 5 -32.25 6.96 -43.74
N LYS A 6 -32.35 7.90 -42.80
CA LYS A 6 -31.70 7.76 -41.49
C LYS A 6 -32.44 6.65 -40.77
N ARG A 7 -31.85 5.46 -40.68
CA ARG A 7 -32.32 4.41 -39.76
C ARG A 7 -32.28 5.01 -38.35
N LEU A 8 -33.45 5.23 -37.76
CA LEU A 8 -33.57 5.50 -36.34
C LEU A 8 -32.91 4.34 -35.61
N GLY A 9 -31.90 4.64 -34.79
CA GLY A 9 -31.40 3.69 -33.79
C GLY A 9 -32.58 3.17 -32.98
N THR A 10 -32.56 1.87 -32.71
CA THR A 10 -33.61 1.20 -31.95
C THR A 10 -33.81 1.88 -30.60
N LEU A 11 -35.05 1.93 -30.11
CA LEU A 11 -35.37 2.42 -28.75
C LEU A 11 -34.47 1.81 -27.65
N ALA A 12 -33.93 0.61 -27.89
CA ALA A 12 -32.95 -0.06 -27.03
C ALA A 12 -31.62 0.72 -26.88
N ASP A 13 -31.13 1.36 -27.96
CA ASP A 13 -29.89 2.15 -27.96
C ASP A 13 -30.04 3.43 -27.12
N ILE A 14 -31.28 3.95 -27.03
CA ILE A 14 -31.63 5.14 -26.25
C ILE A 14 -31.71 4.81 -24.74
N TYR A 15 -32.08 3.57 -24.37
CA TYR A 15 -32.10 3.13 -22.96
C TYR A 15 -30.73 2.65 -22.45
N GLN A 16 -29.77 2.37 -23.34
CA GLN A 16 -28.44 1.90 -22.96
C GLN A 16 -27.48 3.00 -22.47
N SER A 17 -27.88 4.27 -22.60
CA SER A 17 -27.14 5.44 -22.12
C SER A 17 -27.55 5.92 -20.73
N GLU A 18 -28.37 5.19 -19.98
CA GLU A 18 -28.60 5.52 -18.57
C GLU A 18 -27.36 5.12 -17.76
N ASN A 19 -26.85 6.06 -17.00
CA ASN A 19 -25.71 5.87 -16.10
C ASN A 19 -26.10 4.80 -15.06
N LEU A 20 -25.67 3.56 -15.28
CA LEU A 20 -26.02 2.42 -14.42
C LEU A 20 -25.28 2.45 -13.08
N ASP A 21 -24.40 3.43 -12.87
CA ASP A 21 -23.58 3.54 -11.67
C ASP A 21 -24.44 3.59 -10.40
N GLY A 22 -24.19 2.66 -9.49
CA GLY A 22 -24.90 2.53 -8.23
C GLY A 22 -26.25 1.80 -8.32
N THR A 23 -26.75 1.47 -9.51
CA THR A 23 -28.01 0.74 -9.65
C THR A 23 -27.88 -0.72 -9.23
N ILE A 24 -28.92 -1.25 -8.58
CA ILE A 24 -29.03 -2.68 -8.27
C ILE A 24 -29.89 -3.32 -9.35
N ARG A 25 -29.39 -4.39 -9.98
CA ARG A 25 -30.08 -5.16 -11.00
C ARG A 25 -29.84 -6.65 -10.78
N THR A 26 -30.85 -7.45 -11.09
CA THR A 26 -30.71 -8.90 -11.18
C THR A 26 -30.03 -9.26 -12.50
N ILE A 27 -28.90 -9.95 -12.42
CA ILE A 27 -28.07 -10.30 -13.59
C ILE A 27 -27.91 -11.81 -13.64
N LYS A 28 -28.02 -12.38 -14.84
CA LYS A 28 -27.78 -13.80 -15.05
C LYS A 28 -26.34 -14.16 -14.71
N LEU A 29 -26.15 -15.26 -14.00
CA LEU A 29 -24.83 -15.71 -13.54
C LEU A 29 -23.88 -16.05 -14.70
N ASP A 30 -24.41 -16.41 -15.88
CA ASP A 30 -23.64 -16.68 -17.10
C ASP A 30 -23.01 -15.42 -17.72
N ARG A 31 -23.53 -14.24 -17.39
CA ARG A 31 -23.01 -12.93 -17.82
C ARG A 31 -22.01 -12.32 -16.84
N ILE A 32 -21.67 -13.02 -15.75
CA ILE A 32 -20.81 -12.52 -14.69
C ILE A 32 -19.49 -13.29 -14.67
N GLU A 33 -18.41 -12.57 -14.92
CA GLU A 33 -17.04 -13.08 -14.94
C GLU A 33 -16.37 -12.87 -13.57
N PRO A 34 -15.84 -13.92 -12.93
CA PRO A 34 -15.11 -13.80 -11.68
C PRO A 34 -13.76 -13.07 -11.86
N SER A 35 -13.19 -12.59 -10.75
CA SER A 35 -11.90 -11.90 -10.79
C SER A 35 -10.75 -12.87 -11.09
N GLU A 36 -9.82 -12.47 -11.95
CA GLU A 36 -8.63 -13.25 -12.28
C GLU A 36 -7.60 -13.28 -11.15
N HIS A 37 -7.74 -12.38 -10.16
CA HIS A 37 -6.72 -12.11 -9.15
C HIS A 37 -6.92 -12.83 -7.82
N GLN A 38 -7.96 -13.66 -7.66
CA GLN A 38 -8.15 -14.44 -6.42
C GLN A 38 -7.49 -15.83 -6.45
N PRO A 39 -6.61 -16.15 -5.48
CA PRO A 39 -6.04 -17.49 -5.30
C PRO A 39 -7.14 -18.56 -5.23
N ARG A 40 -6.98 -19.69 -5.95
CA ARG A 40 -7.96 -20.80 -5.99
C ARG A 40 -8.35 -21.35 -4.61
N GLN A 41 -7.44 -21.27 -3.63
CA GLN A 41 -7.66 -21.77 -2.28
C GLN A 41 -8.61 -20.86 -1.48
N GLU A 42 -8.49 -19.54 -1.63
CA GLU A 42 -9.39 -18.59 -0.97
C GLU A 42 -10.81 -18.65 -1.53
N ARG A 43 -10.93 -18.89 -2.85
CA ARG A 43 -12.23 -19.03 -3.52
C ARG A 43 -13.12 -20.11 -2.91
N LYS A 44 -12.53 -21.20 -2.39
CA LYS A 44 -13.28 -22.37 -1.88
C LYS A 44 -13.60 -22.31 -0.39
N LYS A 45 -13.01 -21.39 0.37
CA LYS A 45 -13.15 -21.38 1.84
C LYS A 45 -14.54 -20.91 2.26
N GLY A 46 -15.26 -21.75 3.02
CA GLY A 46 -16.57 -21.42 3.59
C GLY A 46 -17.63 -21.07 2.54
N ILE A 47 -17.62 -21.72 1.37
CA ILE A 47 -18.72 -21.64 0.39
C ILE A 47 -19.95 -22.36 0.94
N ASP A 48 -19.78 -23.54 1.53
CA ASP A 48 -20.92 -24.39 1.94
C ASP A 48 -21.76 -23.73 3.05
N GLU A 49 -21.10 -23.10 4.02
CA GLU A 49 -21.77 -22.28 5.04
C GLU A 49 -22.54 -21.10 4.43
N LEU A 50 -21.92 -20.43 3.45
CA LEU A 50 -22.54 -19.31 2.76
C LEU A 50 -23.72 -19.75 1.89
N ALA A 51 -23.62 -20.92 1.25
CA ALA A 51 -24.69 -21.53 0.48
C ALA A 51 -25.86 -21.93 1.39
N ALA A 52 -25.58 -22.45 2.59
CA ALA A 52 -26.61 -22.72 3.59
C ALA A 52 -27.34 -21.44 4.00
N SER A 53 -26.61 -20.35 4.27
CA SER A 53 -27.21 -19.03 4.58
C SER A 53 -28.00 -18.46 3.41
N LEU A 54 -27.46 -18.49 2.18
CA LEU A 54 -28.18 -18.05 0.97
C LEU A 54 -29.47 -18.83 0.73
N LYS A 55 -29.49 -20.12 1.08
CA LYS A 55 -30.69 -20.96 0.98
C LYS A 55 -31.73 -20.61 2.06
N ALA A 56 -31.30 -20.21 3.25
CA ALA A 56 -32.18 -19.85 4.35
C ALA A 56 -32.75 -18.44 4.23
N ASP A 57 -31.88 -17.46 3.97
CA ASP A 57 -32.16 -16.03 4.10
C ASP A 57 -32.18 -15.29 2.75
N GLY A 58 -31.82 -15.97 1.65
CA GLY A 58 -31.60 -15.33 0.36
C GLY A 58 -30.32 -14.49 0.32
N LEU A 59 -30.21 -13.64 -0.69
CA LEU A 59 -29.06 -12.74 -0.84
C LEU A 59 -29.36 -11.42 -0.12
N LEU A 60 -28.89 -11.27 1.12
CA LEU A 60 -29.11 -10.05 1.90
C LEU A 60 -28.37 -8.81 1.36
N GLN A 61 -27.23 -9.03 0.71
CA GLN A 61 -26.43 -7.96 0.11
C GLN A 61 -26.11 -8.31 -1.34
N PRO A 62 -26.39 -7.41 -2.31
CA PRO A 62 -25.99 -7.60 -3.70
C PRO A 62 -24.48 -7.78 -3.85
N ILE A 63 -24.06 -8.56 -4.85
CA ILE A 63 -22.65 -8.57 -5.28
C ILE A 63 -22.32 -7.29 -6.04
N VAL A 64 -21.05 -6.89 -6.11
CA VAL A 64 -20.66 -5.66 -6.80
C VAL A 64 -19.97 -6.03 -8.10
N VAL A 65 -20.42 -5.45 -9.22
CA VAL A 65 -19.91 -5.76 -10.56
C VAL A 65 -19.61 -4.50 -11.36
N SER A 66 -18.64 -4.57 -12.28
CA SER A 66 -18.40 -3.57 -13.33
C SER A 66 -18.88 -4.08 -14.68
N LYS A 67 -19.05 -3.19 -15.65
CA LYS A 67 -19.13 -3.61 -17.06
C LYS A 67 -17.82 -4.30 -17.47
N GLY A 68 -17.94 -5.43 -18.16
CA GLY A 68 -16.83 -6.20 -18.73
C GLY A 68 -16.42 -5.69 -20.12
N ARG A 69 -15.48 -6.38 -20.77
CA ARG A 69 -15.13 -6.13 -22.17
C ARG A 69 -16.11 -6.89 -23.08
N GLY A 70 -16.98 -6.17 -23.78
CA GLY A 70 -18.00 -6.74 -24.67
C GLY A 70 -19.43 -6.44 -24.19
N ASP A 71 -20.38 -6.46 -25.12
CA ASP A 71 -21.76 -6.08 -24.83
C ASP A 71 -22.45 -7.08 -23.88
N GLY A 72 -22.78 -6.60 -22.68
CA GLY A 72 -23.63 -7.31 -21.73
C GLY A 72 -22.93 -8.26 -20.76
N ASN A 73 -21.59 -8.29 -20.74
CA ASN A 73 -20.83 -9.01 -19.72
C ASN A 73 -20.49 -8.09 -18.54
N TYR A 74 -20.43 -8.67 -17.35
CA TYR A 74 -20.11 -8.02 -16.09
C TYR A 74 -18.91 -8.70 -15.44
N LYS A 75 -18.07 -7.96 -14.73
CA LYS A 75 -16.95 -8.51 -13.97
C LYS A 75 -17.16 -8.29 -12.48
N ILE A 76 -16.92 -9.33 -11.67
CA ILE A 76 -17.03 -9.24 -10.21
C ILE A 76 -15.94 -8.33 -9.67
N ILE A 77 -16.36 -7.35 -8.89
CA ILE A 77 -15.51 -6.48 -8.09
C ILE A 77 -15.44 -7.01 -6.66
N ALA A 78 -16.60 -7.33 -6.07
CA ALA A 78 -16.72 -7.83 -4.71
C ALA A 78 -17.89 -8.82 -4.57
N GLY A 79 -17.78 -9.74 -3.60
CA GLY A 79 -18.80 -10.76 -3.36
C GLY A 79 -18.57 -12.08 -4.09
N GLU A 80 -17.33 -12.41 -4.47
CA GLU A 80 -17.00 -13.63 -5.22
C GLU A 80 -17.45 -14.92 -4.51
N ARG A 81 -17.37 -14.98 -3.17
CA ARG A 81 -17.92 -16.12 -2.39
C ARG A 81 -19.45 -16.25 -2.53
N ARG A 82 -20.20 -15.13 -2.55
CA ARG A 82 -21.66 -15.12 -2.74
C ARG A 82 -22.03 -15.59 -4.15
N PHE A 83 -21.27 -15.14 -5.17
CA PHE A 83 -21.42 -15.63 -6.54
C PHE A 83 -21.21 -17.14 -6.62
N HIS A 84 -20.14 -17.67 -6.02
CA HIS A 84 -19.86 -19.10 -6.04
C HIS A 84 -20.90 -19.93 -5.28
N ALA A 85 -21.37 -19.45 -4.13
CA ALA A 85 -22.41 -20.10 -3.37
C ALA A 85 -23.78 -20.08 -4.09
N ALA A 86 -24.15 -18.96 -4.73
CA ALA A 86 -25.34 -18.91 -5.58
C ALA A 86 -25.24 -19.89 -6.76
N LYS A 87 -24.04 -20.01 -7.36
CA LYS A 87 -23.77 -20.97 -8.44
C LYS A 87 -23.84 -22.43 -7.95
N SER A 88 -23.36 -22.73 -6.74
CA SER A 88 -23.45 -24.09 -6.18
C SER A 88 -24.89 -24.48 -5.81
N LEU A 89 -25.73 -23.50 -5.47
CA LEU A 89 -27.17 -23.68 -5.27
C LEU A 89 -27.98 -23.80 -6.57
N GLY A 90 -27.35 -23.62 -7.73
CA GLY A 90 -28.02 -23.70 -9.03
C GLY A 90 -28.89 -22.48 -9.36
N TRP A 91 -28.62 -21.32 -8.75
CA TRP A 91 -29.31 -20.09 -9.12
C TRP A 91 -29.02 -19.74 -10.60
N LEU A 92 -29.97 -19.09 -11.26
CA LEU A 92 -29.81 -18.62 -12.65
C LEU A 92 -29.35 -17.15 -12.70
N GLU A 93 -29.72 -16.37 -11.69
CA GLU A 93 -29.47 -14.95 -11.60
C GLU A 93 -29.21 -14.52 -10.15
N ILE A 94 -28.57 -13.37 -9.99
CA ILE A 94 -28.16 -12.84 -8.69
C ILE A 94 -28.26 -11.31 -8.68
N GLU A 95 -28.67 -10.71 -7.56
CA GLU A 95 -28.70 -9.25 -7.45
C GLU A 95 -27.29 -8.67 -7.41
N CYS A 96 -27.08 -7.67 -8.26
CA CYS A 96 -25.80 -7.04 -8.50
C CYS A 96 -25.92 -5.53 -8.41
N LYS A 97 -25.05 -4.88 -7.65
CA LYS A 97 -24.80 -3.43 -7.74
C LYS A 97 -23.80 -3.17 -8.86
N ILE A 98 -24.21 -2.40 -9.86
CA ILE A 98 -23.38 -2.05 -11.03
C ILE A 98 -22.57 -0.80 -10.69
N LEU A 99 -21.25 -0.85 -10.86
CA LEU A 99 -20.36 0.30 -10.84
C LEU A 99 -19.91 0.59 -12.27
N ASP A 100 -20.41 1.68 -12.84
CA ASP A 100 -20.12 2.11 -14.21
C ASP A 100 -19.06 3.21 -14.18
N ARG A 101 -17.86 2.84 -13.73
CA ARG A 101 -16.72 3.74 -13.54
C ARG A 101 -15.48 3.18 -14.23
N PRO A 102 -14.46 4.00 -14.50
CA PRO A 102 -13.16 3.53 -14.93
C PRO A 102 -12.60 2.42 -14.00
N GLN A 103 -11.89 1.44 -14.56
CA GLN A 103 -11.42 0.27 -13.82
C GLN A 103 -10.53 0.63 -12.61
N ASN A 104 -9.74 1.70 -12.72
CA ASN A 104 -8.94 2.23 -11.62
C ASN A 104 -9.82 2.76 -10.47
N GLU A 105 -10.93 3.44 -10.77
CA GLU A 105 -11.89 3.92 -9.77
C GLU A 105 -12.63 2.77 -9.08
N ILE A 106 -12.97 1.73 -9.83
CA ILE A 106 -13.55 0.50 -9.29
C ILE A 106 -12.56 -0.20 -8.35
N TYR A 107 -11.31 -0.35 -8.76
CA TYR A 107 -10.28 -0.99 -7.95
C TYR A 107 -10.02 -0.21 -6.66
N LYS A 108 -10.03 1.14 -6.75
CA LYS A 108 -9.99 2.03 -5.58
C LYS A 108 -11.12 1.73 -4.60
N LEU A 109 -12.36 1.69 -5.09
CA LEU A 109 -13.54 1.44 -4.24
C LEU A 109 -13.48 0.06 -3.58
N ALA A 110 -12.98 -0.95 -4.29
CA ALA A 110 -12.77 -2.29 -3.73
C ALA A 110 -11.75 -2.28 -2.59
N ILE A 111 -10.64 -1.53 -2.75
CA ILE A 111 -9.64 -1.39 -1.69
C ILE A 111 -10.21 -0.62 -0.50
N ILE A 112 -10.94 0.47 -0.74
CA ILE A 112 -11.56 1.27 0.34
C ILE A 112 -12.55 0.41 1.14
N GLU A 113 -13.42 -0.35 0.47
CA GLU A 113 -14.34 -1.27 1.15
C GLU A 113 -13.58 -2.32 1.95
N ASN A 114 -12.53 -2.90 1.36
CA ASN A 114 -11.72 -3.88 2.07
C ASN A 114 -11.05 -3.26 3.30
N LEU A 115 -10.51 -2.05 3.19
CA LEU A 115 -9.87 -1.31 4.29
C LEU A 115 -10.83 -0.95 5.43
N GLN A 116 -12.11 -0.80 5.13
CA GLN A 116 -13.16 -0.54 6.12
C GLN A 116 -13.58 -1.80 6.90
N ARG A 117 -13.05 -2.98 6.58
CA ARG A 117 -13.35 -4.23 7.31
C ARG A 117 -12.54 -4.30 8.61
N GLU A 118 -13.21 -4.73 9.68
CA GLU A 118 -12.61 -4.77 11.03
C GLU A 118 -11.48 -5.80 11.22
N ASN A 119 -11.26 -6.71 10.25
CA ASN A 119 -10.36 -7.87 10.41
C ASN A 119 -9.10 -7.85 9.51
N LEU A 120 -8.64 -6.69 9.05
CA LEU A 120 -7.39 -6.59 8.29
C LEU A 120 -6.16 -6.72 9.19
N SER A 121 -5.15 -7.46 8.73
CA SER A 121 -3.84 -7.41 9.37
C SER A 121 -3.20 -6.04 9.11
N PRO A 122 -2.35 -5.53 10.03
CA PRO A 122 -1.67 -4.25 9.83
C PRO A 122 -0.82 -4.21 8.55
N TYR A 123 -0.29 -5.36 8.12
CA TYR A 123 0.49 -5.45 6.89
C TYR A 123 -0.39 -5.23 5.65
N GLU A 124 -1.59 -5.83 5.64
CA GLU A 124 -2.55 -5.68 4.55
C GLU A 124 -3.09 -4.25 4.50
N GLU A 125 -3.37 -3.66 5.66
CA GLU A 125 -3.79 -2.26 5.78
C GLU A 125 -2.73 -1.31 5.19
N VAL A 126 -1.46 -1.51 5.56
CA VAL A 126 -0.35 -0.68 5.06
C VAL A 126 -0.15 -0.87 3.55
N GLU A 127 -0.19 -2.10 3.03
CA GLU A 127 -0.07 -2.36 1.60
C GLU A 127 -1.20 -1.70 0.79
N ALA A 128 -2.43 -1.79 1.28
CA ALA A 128 -3.59 -1.13 0.69
C ALA A 128 -3.46 0.40 0.69
N LEU A 129 -3.00 1.00 1.80
CA LEU A 129 -2.78 2.43 1.90
C LEU A 129 -1.68 2.92 0.95
N VAL A 130 -0.57 2.19 0.83
CA VAL A 130 0.51 2.50 -0.13
C VAL A 130 -0.01 2.42 -1.56
N PHE A 131 -0.78 1.39 -1.88
CA PHE A 131 -1.40 1.28 -3.19
C PHE A 131 -2.28 2.50 -3.48
N LEU A 132 -3.22 2.85 -2.59
CA LEU A 132 -4.10 4.00 -2.76
C LEU A 132 -3.32 5.30 -2.96
N LYS A 133 -2.24 5.47 -2.19
CA LYS A 133 -1.32 6.61 -2.30
C LYS A 133 -0.71 6.71 -3.70
N SER A 134 -0.16 5.61 -4.21
CA SER A 134 0.54 5.56 -5.50
C SER A 134 -0.41 5.62 -6.72
N ALA A 135 -1.57 4.96 -6.64
CA ALA A 135 -2.49 4.82 -7.77
C ALA A 135 -3.29 6.11 -8.04
N HIS A 136 -3.48 6.94 -7.02
CA HIS A 136 -4.29 8.16 -7.08
C HIS A 136 -3.55 9.43 -6.66
N ASN A 137 -2.24 9.37 -6.45
CA ASN A 137 -1.40 10.47 -5.98
C ASN A 137 -1.91 11.12 -4.68
N TYR A 138 -2.51 10.34 -3.78
CA TYR A 138 -3.02 10.86 -2.52
C TYR A 138 -1.88 11.29 -1.58
N THR A 139 -2.09 12.39 -0.89
CA THR A 139 -1.25 12.83 0.22
C THR A 139 -1.63 12.09 1.51
N ASP A 140 -0.77 12.17 2.53
CA ASP A 140 -1.12 11.63 3.86
C ASP A 140 -2.35 12.33 4.47
N ALA A 141 -2.62 13.58 4.05
CA ALA A 141 -3.79 14.34 4.47
C ALA A 141 -5.07 13.81 3.79
N ASP A 142 -5.03 13.57 2.46
CA ASP A 142 -6.18 13.04 1.73
C ASP A 142 -6.63 11.67 2.27
N LEU A 143 -5.66 10.81 2.59
CA LEU A 143 -5.94 9.52 3.23
C LEU A 143 -6.51 9.72 4.65
N GLY A 144 -6.01 10.71 5.40
CA GLY A 144 -6.54 11.05 6.72
C GLY A 144 -8.01 11.45 6.67
N ASP A 145 -8.34 12.35 5.76
CA ASP A 145 -9.72 12.83 5.55
C ASP A 145 -10.64 11.69 5.09
N MET A 146 -10.16 10.81 4.21
CA MET A 146 -10.92 9.66 3.70
C MET A 146 -11.26 8.63 4.80
N PHE A 147 -10.35 8.40 5.74
CA PHE A 147 -10.50 7.38 6.79
C PHE A 147 -10.83 7.95 8.17
N GLY A 148 -11.08 9.26 8.28
CA GLY A 148 -11.38 9.93 9.55
C GLY A 148 -10.23 9.86 10.56
N LYS A 149 -8.98 9.96 10.07
CA LYS A 149 -7.74 9.92 10.86
C LYS A 149 -6.91 11.18 10.66
N SER A 150 -6.04 11.49 11.62
CA SER A 150 -5.12 12.61 11.44
C SER A 150 -4.06 12.29 10.37
N ARG A 151 -3.58 13.34 9.67
CA ARG A 151 -2.41 13.23 8.78
C ARG A 151 -1.22 12.56 9.49
N SER A 152 -0.96 12.91 10.75
CA SER A 152 0.15 12.33 11.52
C SER A 152 0.00 10.82 11.69
N TYR A 153 -1.20 10.35 12.01
CA TYR A 153 -1.50 8.92 12.12
C TYR A 153 -1.27 8.20 10.79
N MET A 154 -1.74 8.77 9.66
CA MET A 154 -1.50 8.17 8.34
C MET A 154 -0.01 8.09 8.00
N SER A 155 0.74 9.13 8.32
CA SER A 155 2.19 9.17 8.10
C SER A 155 2.94 8.14 8.96
N GLU A 156 2.52 7.97 10.21
CA GLU A 156 3.05 6.95 11.13
C GLU A 156 2.78 5.53 10.60
N VAL A 157 1.55 5.23 10.19
CA VAL A 157 1.19 3.91 9.64
C VAL A 157 1.93 3.63 8.33
N LEU A 158 1.95 4.60 7.40
CA LEU A 158 2.68 4.49 6.14
C LEU A 158 4.20 4.35 6.34
N SER A 159 4.74 4.77 7.49
CA SER A 159 6.17 4.59 7.78
C SER A 159 6.59 3.12 7.85
N ILE A 160 5.65 2.21 8.15
CA ILE A 160 5.87 0.76 8.14
C ILE A 160 6.30 0.30 6.75
N ALA A 161 5.64 0.78 5.69
CA ALA A 161 6.00 0.46 4.31
C ALA A 161 7.37 1.00 3.88
N GLY A 162 7.91 1.98 4.60
CA GLY A 162 9.24 2.53 4.35
C GLY A 162 10.39 1.64 4.84
N MET A 163 10.10 0.56 5.58
CA MET A 163 11.09 -0.40 6.02
C MET A 163 11.58 -1.25 4.85
N GLU A 164 12.84 -1.70 4.90
CA GLU A 164 13.33 -2.66 3.91
C GLU A 164 12.54 -3.97 3.97
N LYS A 165 12.39 -4.66 2.83
CA LYS A 165 11.64 -5.92 2.78
C LYS A 165 12.14 -6.95 3.81
N LYS A 166 13.46 -7.05 3.98
CA LYS A 166 14.09 -7.93 4.98
C LYS A 166 13.66 -7.61 6.42
N ASP A 167 13.42 -6.33 6.71
CA ASP A 167 13.03 -5.85 8.04
C ASP A 167 11.56 -6.16 8.32
N LEU A 168 10.70 -5.98 7.32
CA LEU A 168 9.29 -6.39 7.39
C LEU A 168 9.16 -7.90 7.57
N ASP A 169 9.96 -8.69 6.86
CA ASP A 169 9.95 -10.15 6.97
C ASP A 169 10.41 -10.62 8.36
N ARG A 170 11.39 -9.93 8.97
CA ARG A 170 11.77 -10.17 10.37
C ARG A 170 10.62 -9.86 11.33
N CYS A 171 9.92 -8.74 11.17
CA CYS A 171 8.73 -8.41 11.99
C CYS A 171 7.62 -9.47 11.87
N ARG A 172 7.38 -9.97 10.65
CA ARG A 172 6.41 -11.06 10.38
C ARG A 172 6.84 -12.36 11.06
N SER A 173 8.13 -12.72 10.99
CA SER A 173 8.65 -13.94 11.61
C SER A 173 8.52 -13.97 13.13
N LEU A 174 8.50 -12.78 13.75
CA LEU A 174 8.29 -12.60 15.19
C LEU A 174 6.81 -12.41 15.55
N ASP A 175 5.90 -12.58 14.58
CA ASP A 175 4.45 -12.45 14.75
C ASP A 175 4.01 -11.12 15.37
N ILE A 176 4.66 -10.03 14.96
CA ILE A 176 4.28 -8.68 15.41
C ILE A 176 3.00 -8.27 14.65
N GLN A 177 1.85 -8.49 15.28
CA GLN A 177 0.51 -8.15 14.74
C GLN A 177 -0.05 -6.83 15.30
N ASN A 178 0.61 -6.22 16.29
CA ASN A 178 0.15 -4.95 16.83
C ASN A 178 0.62 -3.78 15.95
N LYS A 179 -0.31 -3.10 15.29
CA LYS A 179 -0.02 -1.96 14.39
C LYS A 179 0.83 -0.87 15.04
N ASN A 180 0.51 -0.46 16.26
CA ASN A 180 1.26 0.58 16.95
C ASN A 180 2.68 0.13 17.29
N LEU A 181 2.88 -1.17 17.53
CA LEU A 181 4.21 -1.73 17.75
C LEU A 181 5.03 -1.77 16.45
N LEU A 182 4.39 -2.07 15.31
CA LEU A 182 5.03 -1.96 13.99
C LEU A 182 5.45 -0.53 13.65
N VAL A 183 4.63 0.48 14.01
CA VAL A 183 5.03 1.89 13.88
C VAL A 183 6.31 2.17 14.69
N GLN A 184 6.43 1.63 15.90
CA GLN A 184 7.65 1.79 16.71
C GLN A 184 8.84 1.04 16.11
N ALA A 185 8.63 -0.14 15.52
CA ALA A 185 9.67 -0.87 14.79
C ALA A 185 10.14 -0.09 13.55
N ALA A 186 9.22 0.53 12.79
CA ALA A 186 9.56 1.40 11.66
C ALA A 186 10.38 2.61 12.11
N GLN A 187 10.05 3.20 13.25
CA GLN A 187 10.85 4.27 13.85
C GLN A 187 12.25 3.79 14.25
N ALA A 188 12.37 2.59 14.84
CA ALA A 188 13.66 2.00 15.18
C ALA A 188 14.51 1.69 13.92
N SER A 189 13.88 1.21 12.85
CA SER A 189 14.51 0.98 11.53
C SER A 189 15.10 2.26 10.95
N LYS A 190 14.35 3.38 10.97
CA LYS A 190 14.86 4.69 10.55
C LYS A 190 16.05 5.19 11.38
N LYS A 191 16.17 4.74 12.63
CA LYS A 191 17.31 5.06 13.53
C LYS A 191 18.47 4.06 13.44
N GLY A 192 18.36 3.02 12.60
CA GLY A 192 19.34 1.94 12.53
C GLY A 192 19.35 1.00 13.75
N ALA A 193 18.34 1.07 14.61
CA ALA A 193 18.23 0.32 15.86
C ALA A 193 17.21 -0.83 15.80
N LEU A 194 16.73 -1.21 14.61
CA LEU A 194 15.72 -2.25 14.47
C LEU A 194 16.20 -3.62 14.97
N SER A 195 17.47 -3.96 14.74
CA SER A 195 17.99 -5.26 15.21
C SER A 195 17.89 -5.39 16.72
N ASP A 196 18.33 -4.37 17.46
CA ASP A 196 18.23 -4.34 18.93
C ASP A 196 16.76 -4.35 19.38
N PHE A 197 15.89 -3.62 18.67
CA PHE A 197 14.44 -3.60 18.94
C PHE A 197 13.84 -5.01 18.84
N LEU A 198 14.13 -5.73 17.76
CA LEU A 198 13.59 -7.06 17.50
C LEU A 198 14.21 -8.11 18.43
N ASP A 199 15.48 -7.96 18.80
CA ASP A 199 16.14 -8.83 19.76
C ASP A 199 15.50 -8.71 21.16
N LEU A 200 15.24 -7.48 21.62
CA LEU A 200 14.53 -7.24 22.88
C LEU A 200 13.09 -7.76 22.84
N TYR A 201 12.41 -7.64 21.69
CA TYR A 201 11.08 -8.19 21.49
C TYR A 201 11.08 -9.72 21.61
N SER A 202 12.01 -10.39 20.92
CA SER A 202 12.15 -11.85 20.93
C SER A 202 12.47 -12.42 22.33
N LYS A 203 13.23 -11.67 23.13
CA LYS A 203 13.55 -12.01 24.54
C LYS A 203 12.40 -11.69 25.51
N GLY A 204 11.32 -11.08 25.02
CA GLY A 204 10.18 -10.66 25.84
C GLY A 204 10.46 -9.47 26.74
N GLN A 205 11.54 -8.72 26.49
CA GLN A 205 11.93 -7.51 27.24
C GLN A 205 11.26 -6.25 26.70
N LEU A 206 10.75 -6.31 25.47
CA LEU A 206 9.95 -5.26 24.82
C LEU A 206 8.66 -5.93 24.32
N LYS A 207 7.53 -5.72 24.99
CA LYS A 207 6.25 -6.34 24.60
C LYS A 207 5.17 -5.32 24.33
N THR A 208 5.24 -4.18 25.00
CA THR A 208 4.20 -3.15 24.91
C THR A 208 4.65 -2.00 24.02
N VAL A 209 3.67 -1.24 23.53
CA VAL A 209 3.91 0.01 22.80
C VAL A 209 4.65 1.03 23.69
N ARG A 210 4.47 0.96 25.01
CA ARG A 210 5.19 1.80 25.97
C ARG A 210 6.68 1.46 25.99
N ASP A 211 7.03 0.18 26.15
CA ASP A 211 8.42 -0.28 26.13
C ASP A 211 9.11 0.12 24.82
N ALA A 212 8.38 -0.02 23.71
CA ALA A 212 8.85 0.34 22.37
C ALA A 212 9.10 1.86 22.22
N LYS A 213 8.23 2.70 22.80
CA LYS A 213 8.42 4.15 22.85
C LYS A 213 9.62 4.52 23.72
N ASP A 214 9.76 3.89 24.89
CA ASP A 214 10.88 4.12 25.81
C ASP A 214 12.21 3.72 25.15
N PHE A 215 12.25 2.56 24.48
CA PHE A 215 13.39 2.15 23.64
C PHE A 215 13.73 3.21 22.59
N ASN A 216 12.73 3.70 21.85
CA ASN A 216 12.94 4.70 20.81
C ASN A 216 13.42 6.04 21.36
N LYS A 217 13.02 6.42 22.58
CA LYS A 217 13.49 7.64 23.26
C LYS A 217 14.92 7.49 23.78
N GLN A 218 15.28 6.35 24.36
CA GLN A 218 16.65 6.09 24.81
C GLN A 218 17.62 5.96 23.61
N SER A 219 17.15 5.40 22.50
CA SER A 219 17.90 5.33 21.24
C SER A 219 18.10 6.68 20.57
N THR A 220 17.38 7.74 20.97
CA THR A 220 17.66 9.12 20.54
C THR A 220 18.70 9.85 21.40
N GLU A 221 19.01 9.35 22.61
CA GLU A 221 19.96 9.99 23.54
C GLU A 221 21.38 9.45 23.41
N LYS A 222 21.60 8.32 22.73
CA LYS A 222 22.93 7.98 22.25
C LYS A 222 23.26 8.90 21.06
N PRO A 223 24.35 9.69 21.11
CA PRO A 223 24.90 10.26 19.90
C PRO A 223 25.05 9.12 18.89
N ILE A 224 24.86 9.42 17.62
CA ILE A 224 25.12 8.52 16.51
C ILE A 224 26.56 8.01 16.65
N GLU A 225 26.76 6.90 17.37
CA GLU A 225 27.87 5.99 17.16
C GLU A 225 27.48 5.20 15.91
N SER A 226 27.53 5.91 14.79
CA SER A 226 27.76 5.27 13.52
C SER A 226 28.98 4.38 13.73
N GLN A 227 28.83 3.07 13.52
CA GLN A 227 29.94 2.20 13.18
C GLN A 227 30.50 2.58 11.79
N ARG A 228 30.94 3.82 11.66
CA ARG A 228 32.02 4.24 10.80
C ARG A 228 32.99 4.88 11.77
N LYS A 229 34.02 4.13 12.20
CA LYS A 229 35.20 4.76 12.76
C LYS A 229 35.67 5.77 11.72
N LEU A 230 35.48 7.07 11.94
CA LEU A 230 36.24 8.06 11.18
C LEU A 230 37.70 7.84 11.59
N PRO A 231 38.61 7.53 10.66
CA PRO A 231 40.03 7.44 10.96
C PRO A 231 40.51 8.83 11.37
N SER A 232 41.02 8.94 12.59
CA SER A 232 41.11 10.18 13.35
C SER A 232 42.43 10.95 13.16
N HIS A 233 43.22 10.64 12.12
CA HIS A 233 44.57 11.21 11.96
C HIS A 233 44.78 11.82 10.58
N TYR A 234 44.50 13.11 10.45
CA TYR A 234 44.95 13.94 9.33
C TYR A 234 45.61 15.22 9.86
N LYS A 235 46.58 15.76 9.11
CA LYS A 235 47.23 17.05 9.40
C LYS A 235 46.89 18.04 8.30
N LEU A 236 46.50 19.24 8.71
CA LEU A 236 46.31 20.37 7.81
C LEU A 236 47.51 21.30 7.88
N LYS A 237 48.06 21.67 6.73
CA LYS A 237 49.07 22.72 6.62
C LYS A 237 48.64 23.72 5.57
N ARG A 238 48.77 25.01 5.87
CA ARG A 238 48.60 26.07 4.87
C ARG A 238 49.95 26.41 4.27
N SER A 239 50.05 26.37 2.94
CA SER A 239 51.22 26.83 2.19
C SER A 239 50.76 27.83 1.15
N GLY A 240 50.97 29.12 1.42
CA GLY A 240 50.48 30.22 0.57
C GLY A 240 48.95 30.20 0.39
N ASN A 241 48.51 30.12 -0.87
CA ASN A 241 47.08 30.02 -1.25
C ASN A 241 46.55 28.57 -1.27
N SER A 242 47.35 27.59 -0.87
CA SER A 242 46.96 26.17 -0.88
C SER A 242 46.82 25.61 0.53
N ILE A 243 45.83 24.72 0.72
CA ILE A 243 45.66 23.92 1.92
C ILE A 243 46.09 22.50 1.59
N ILE A 244 47.07 21.99 2.32
CA ILE A 244 47.61 20.63 2.19
C ILE A 244 47.02 19.78 3.30
N ILE A 245 46.37 18.68 2.92
CA ILE A 245 45.79 17.69 3.82
C ILE A 245 46.64 16.42 3.71
N GLN A 246 47.24 15.99 4.81
CA GLN A 246 48.08 14.78 4.87
C GLN A 246 47.45 13.77 5.80
N SER A 247 47.31 12.52 5.35
CA SER A 247 46.91 11.39 6.17
C SER A 247 47.64 10.14 5.67
N GLU A 248 47.88 9.19 6.58
CA GLU A 248 48.36 7.84 6.23
C GLU A 248 47.21 6.95 5.72
N ASP A 249 45.97 7.43 5.80
CA ASP A 249 44.76 6.75 5.31
C ASP A 249 44.33 7.29 3.94
N GLU A 250 44.56 6.51 2.89
CA GLU A 250 44.20 6.86 1.51
C GLU A 250 42.69 6.93 1.26
N ILE A 251 41.89 6.14 1.99
CA ILE A 251 40.43 6.12 1.85
C ILE A 251 39.87 7.45 2.37
N LEU A 252 40.35 7.89 3.54
CA LEU A 252 40.00 9.20 4.11
C LEU A 252 40.34 10.35 3.17
N LEU A 253 41.53 10.34 2.57
CA LEU A 253 41.92 11.36 1.59
C LEU A 253 40.99 11.37 0.37
N GLY A 254 40.57 10.20 -0.11
CA GLY A 254 39.60 10.06 -1.19
C GLY A 254 38.21 10.63 -0.84
N GLU A 255 37.72 10.40 0.37
CA GLU A 255 36.45 10.95 0.85
C GLU A 255 36.51 12.47 1.04
N ILE A 256 37.58 12.97 1.65
CA ILE A 256 37.83 14.41 1.82
C ILE A 256 37.88 15.10 0.45
N LEU A 257 38.58 14.53 -0.52
CA LEU A 257 38.65 15.10 -1.87
C LEU A 257 37.28 15.15 -2.56
N LYS A 258 36.48 14.07 -2.45
CA LYS A 258 35.11 14.05 -3.00
C LYS A 258 34.22 15.10 -2.34
N PHE A 259 34.32 15.25 -1.02
CA PHE A 259 33.57 16.25 -0.27
C PHE A 259 33.95 17.68 -0.69
N ILE A 260 35.25 17.97 -0.75
CA ILE A 260 35.75 19.29 -1.16
C ILE A 260 35.32 19.62 -2.58
N ARG A 261 35.45 18.69 -3.53
CA ARG A 261 34.98 18.89 -4.91
C ARG A 261 33.50 19.20 -4.98
N LYS A 262 32.69 18.47 -4.23
CA LYS A 262 31.23 18.69 -4.16
C LYS A 262 30.89 20.08 -3.63
N GLU A 263 31.53 20.50 -2.54
CA GLU A 263 31.26 21.82 -1.94
C GLU A 263 31.82 22.99 -2.78
N ILE A 264 32.97 22.81 -3.45
CA ILE A 264 33.52 23.80 -4.38
C ILE A 264 32.62 23.93 -5.63
N SER A 265 32.22 22.82 -6.25
CA SER A 265 31.28 22.81 -7.39
C SER A 265 29.98 23.53 -7.03
N LYS A 266 29.42 23.24 -5.86
CA LYS A 266 28.19 23.88 -5.37
C LYS A 266 28.32 25.39 -5.18
N LYS A 267 29.51 25.88 -4.80
CA LYS A 267 29.73 27.28 -4.43
C LYS A 267 30.33 28.13 -5.55
N PHE A 268 31.07 27.53 -6.47
CA PHE A 268 31.87 28.22 -7.49
C PHE A 268 31.70 27.64 -8.92
N GLY A 269 30.92 26.57 -9.12
CA GLY A 269 30.72 25.91 -10.40
C GLY A 269 31.84 24.91 -10.77
N ASP A 270 31.55 24.02 -11.72
CA ASP A 270 32.44 22.89 -12.08
C ASP A 270 33.78 23.31 -12.73
N SER A 271 33.89 24.56 -13.20
CA SER A 271 35.11 25.12 -13.81
C SER A 271 36.19 25.53 -12.80
N ALA A 272 35.90 25.48 -11.49
CA ALA A 272 36.83 25.85 -10.42
C ALA A 272 37.67 24.66 -9.88
N ILE A 273 37.50 23.45 -10.43
CA ILE A 273 38.17 22.24 -9.97
C ILE A 273 39.31 21.91 -10.94
N THR A 274 40.56 22.14 -10.52
CA THR A 274 41.77 21.62 -11.18
C THR A 274 42.44 20.57 -10.30
#